data_AF-K0V7B5-F1
#
_entry.id   AF-K0V7B5-F1
#
_cell.length_a   1.000
_cell.length_b   1.000
_cell.length_c   1.000
_cell.angle_alpha   90.00
_cell.angle_beta   90.00
_cell.angle_gamma   90.00
#
_symmetry.space_group_name_H-M   'P 1'
#
loop_
_entity.id
_entity.type
_entity.pdbx_description
1 polymer ?
#
loop_
_entity_poly.entity_id
_entity_poly.type
_entity_poly.pdbx_seq_one_letter_code
_entity_poly.pdbx_strand_id
1 'polypeptide(L)'
;MSSKKDWIAALEAVDHAQRAVSALPFSTLRPVDQRAVLVRLDALEKTLAATQRQLLARMVSGPPPVEFAGAPWAEVLARRLRISVGEAQRRIADSRAIPT
;
A
#
# COMPACT_ATOMS: atom_id res chain seq x y z
N MET A 1 -11.17 15.68 11.27
CA MET A 1 -10.91 15.24 9.89
C MET A 1 -9.41 15.28 9.67
N SER A 2 -8.80 14.20 9.18
CA SER A 2 -7.38 14.21 8.79
C SER A 2 -7.21 15.09 7.55
N SER A 3 -6.28 16.03 7.58
CA SER A 3 -5.89 16.83 6.42
C SER A 3 -4.99 16.01 5.48
N LYS A 4 -4.88 16.44 4.21
CA LYS A 4 -3.85 15.94 3.28
C LYS A 4 -2.44 16.08 3.88
N LYS A 5 -2.20 17.14 4.64
CA LYS A 5 -0.92 17.37 5.34
C LYS A 5 -0.63 16.26 6.36
N ASP A 6 -1.65 15.86 7.12
CA ASP A 6 -1.51 14.81 8.14
C ASP A 6 -1.16 13.45 7.49
N TRP A 7 -1.75 13.14 6.33
CA TRP A 7 -1.41 11.95 5.54
C TRP A 7 0.02 11.97 5.04
N ILE A 8 0.48 13.10 4.51
CA ILE A 8 1.87 13.25 4.02
C ILE A 8 2.85 13.06 5.19
N ALA A 9 2.63 13.76 6.31
CA ALA A 9 3.49 13.66 7.49
C ALA A 9 3.55 12.22 8.05
N ALA A 10 2.42 11.51 8.07
CA ALA A 10 2.38 10.12 8.52
C ALA A 10 3.16 9.19 7.57
N LEU A 11 3.03 9.37 6.26
CA LEU A 11 3.79 8.58 5.28
C LEU A 11 5.29 8.89 5.31
N GLU A 12 5.67 10.14 5.52
CA GLU A 12 7.08 10.52 5.72
C GLU A 12 7.68 9.84 6.96
N ALA A 13 6.91 9.74 8.05
CA ALA A 13 7.34 9.02 9.24
C ALA A 13 7.53 7.51 8.98
N VAL A 14 6.64 6.90 8.18
CA VAL A 14 6.78 5.50 7.74
C VAL A 14 8.03 5.32 6.89
N ASP A 15 8.28 6.20 5.91
CA ASP A 15 9.47 6.15 5.06
C ASP A 15 10.76 6.29 5.90
N HIS A 16 10.78 7.20 6.87
CA HIS A 16 11.90 7.35 7.79
C HIS A 16 12.15 6.07 8.61
N ALA A 17 11.09 5.49 9.18
CA ALA A 17 11.19 4.24 9.94
C ALA A 17 11.66 3.07 9.06
N GLN A 18 11.15 2.97 7.83
CA GLN A 18 11.58 1.95 6.86
C GLN A 18 13.07 2.08 6.56
N ARG A 19 13.58 3.30 6.31
CA ARG A 19 15.00 3.52 6.05
C ARG A 19 15.85 3.10 7.23
N ALA A 20 15.44 3.45 8.45
CA ALA A 20 16.11 3.04 9.67
C ALA A 20 16.17 1.50 9.79
N VAL A 21 15.05 0.80 9.54
CA VAL A 21 15.02 -0.68 9.55
C VAL A 21 15.95 -1.27 8.48
N SER A 22 15.96 -0.72 7.26
CA SER A 22 16.80 -1.21 6.16
C SER A 22 18.30 -1.00 6.37
N ALA A 23 18.68 -0.05 7.23
CA ALA A 23 20.08 0.22 7.58
C ALA A 23 20.64 -0.75 8.63
N LEU A 24 19.79 -1.56 9.28
CA LEU A 24 20.21 -2.50 10.30
C LEU A 24 20.74 -3.80 9.67
N PRO A 25 21.97 -4.25 10.01
CA PRO A 25 22.52 -5.47 9.45
C PRO A 25 21.91 -6.72 10.10
N PHE A 26 21.34 -7.61 9.28
CA PHE A 26 20.79 -8.89 9.75
C PHE A 26 21.83 -9.82 10.42
N SER A 27 23.12 -9.63 10.14
CA SER A 27 24.22 -10.38 10.75
C SER A 27 24.34 -10.16 12.27
N THR A 28 23.73 -9.10 12.81
CA THR A 28 23.67 -8.84 14.27
C THR A 28 22.60 -9.65 14.99
N LEU A 29 21.70 -10.31 14.26
CA LEU A 29 20.59 -11.07 14.81
C LEU A 29 20.93 -12.55 14.93
N ARG A 30 20.60 -13.16 16.08
CA ARG A 30 20.60 -14.63 16.19
C ARG A 30 19.45 -15.22 15.35
N PRO A 31 19.50 -16.50 14.94
CA PRO A 31 18.46 -17.11 14.11
C PRO A 31 17.03 -16.97 14.67
N VAL A 32 16.85 -17.08 15.99
CA VAL A 32 15.55 -16.88 16.64
C VAL A 32 15.04 -15.44 16.49
N ASP A 33 15.95 -14.46 16.59
CA ASP A 33 15.63 -13.04 16.45
C ASP A 33 15.33 -12.69 14.99
N GLN A 34 16.02 -13.31 14.02
CA GLN A 34 15.72 -13.17 12.58
C GLN A 34 14.29 -13.61 12.26
N ARG A 35 13.86 -14.77 12.78
CA ARG A 35 12.48 -15.25 12.60
C ARG A 35 11.46 -14.30 13.21
N ALA A 36 11.73 -13.79 14.41
CA ALA A 36 10.85 -12.83 15.08
C ALA A 36 10.74 -11.52 14.28
N VAL A 37 11.84 -11.02 13.73
CA VAL A 37 11.85 -9.84 12.85
C VAL A 37 11.05 -10.09 11.58
N LEU A 38 11.21 -11.25 10.93
CA LEU A 38 10.45 -11.61 9.72
C LEU A 38 8.94 -11.62 9.98
N VAL A 39 8.49 -12.20 11.10
CA VAL A 39 7.06 -12.19 11.47
C VAL A 39 6.53 -10.78 11.66
N ARG A 40 7.32 -9.86 12.24
CA ARG A 40 6.92 -8.46 12.41
C ARG A 40 6.86 -7.71 11.07
N LEU A 41 7.80 -7.97 10.16
CA LEU A 41 7.78 -7.39 8.82
C LEU A 41 6.56 -7.86 8.01
N ASP A 42 6.23 -9.15 8.05
CA ASP A 42 5.05 -9.71 7.39
C ASP A 42 3.74 -9.13 7.97
N ALA A 43 3.65 -8.95 9.29
CA ALA A 43 2.52 -8.28 9.91
C ALA A 43 2.37 -6.82 9.42
N LEU A 44 3.48 -6.08 9.33
CA LEU A 44 3.48 -4.72 8.80
C LEU A 44 3.04 -4.68 7.33
N GLU A 45 3.56 -5.55 6.48
CA GLU A 45 3.18 -5.67 5.08
C GLU A 45 1.66 -5.90 4.94
N LYS A 46 1.10 -6.83 5.73
CA LYS A 46 -0.34 -7.13 5.74
C LYS A 46 -1.18 -5.93 6.15
N THR A 47 -0.77 -5.20 7.18
CA THR A 47 -1.50 -3.99 7.63
C THR A 47 -1.47 -2.89 6.58
N LEU A 48 -0.32 -2.65 5.95
CA LEU A 48 -0.19 -1.66 4.89
C LEU A 48 -1.02 -2.05 3.66
N ALA A 49 -0.99 -3.33 3.27
CA ALA A 49 -1.81 -3.85 2.17
C ALA A 49 -3.32 -3.74 2.47
N ALA A 50 -3.75 -3.91 3.72
CA ALA A 50 -5.13 -3.67 4.12
C ALA A 50 -5.53 -2.19 3.95
N THR A 51 -4.70 -1.26 4.43
CA THR A 51 -4.92 0.18 4.26
C THR A 51 -4.98 0.59 2.78
N GLN A 52 -4.06 0.06 1.96
CA GLN A 52 -4.08 0.30 0.51
C GLN A 52 -5.37 -0.21 -0.14
N ARG A 53 -5.83 -1.40 0.22
CA ARG A 53 -7.11 -1.96 -0.28
C ARG A 53 -8.30 -1.10 0.12
N GLN A 54 -8.35 -0.61 1.36
CA GLN A 54 -9.43 0.30 1.81
C GLN A 54 -9.45 1.60 1.00
N LEU A 55 -8.27 2.21 0.78
CA LEU A 55 -8.16 3.42 -0.05
C LEU A 55 -8.59 3.14 -1.50
N LEU A 56 -8.16 2.03 -2.09
CA LEU A 56 -8.55 1.62 -3.43
C LEU A 56 -10.06 1.40 -3.54
N ALA A 57 -10.67 0.66 -2.61
CA ALA A 57 -12.11 0.45 -2.56
C ALA A 57 -12.88 1.79 -2.52
N ARG A 58 -12.39 2.74 -1.71
CA ARG A 58 -12.97 4.08 -1.64
C ARG A 58 -12.83 4.84 -2.97
N MET A 59 -11.67 4.78 -3.62
CA MET A 59 -11.44 5.45 -4.91
C MET A 59 -12.33 4.87 -6.01
N VAL A 60 -12.40 3.55 -6.15
CA VAL A 60 -13.15 2.89 -7.23
C VAL A 60 -14.66 2.81 -7.00
N SER A 61 -15.15 3.24 -5.83
CA SER A 61 -16.59 3.41 -5.55
C SER A 61 -17.20 4.63 -6.27
N GLY A 62 -16.36 5.58 -6.70
CA GLY A 62 -16.76 6.75 -7.48
C GLY A 62 -16.52 6.59 -8.98
N PRO A 63 -17.09 7.49 -9.81
CA PRO A 63 -16.83 7.50 -11.24
C PRO A 63 -15.33 7.72 -11.53
N PRO A 64 -14.79 7.18 -12.64
CA PRO A 64 -13.41 7.44 -13.02
C PRO A 64 -13.16 8.95 -13.15
N PRO A 65 -11.96 9.44 -12.81
CA PRO A 65 -11.71 10.87 -12.82
C PRO A 65 -11.77 11.43 -14.25
N VAL A 66 -12.50 12.54 -14.43
CA VAL A 66 -12.64 13.23 -15.73
C VAL A 66 -11.32 13.69 -16.32
N GLU A 67 -10.32 13.97 -15.46
CA GLU A 67 -8.95 14.30 -15.83
C GLU A 67 -8.21 13.20 -16.62
N PHE A 68 -8.76 11.98 -16.66
CA PHE A 68 -8.24 10.87 -17.47
C PHE A 68 -9.11 10.55 -18.69
N ALA A 69 -9.90 11.52 -19.18
CA ALA A 69 -10.74 11.38 -20.37
C ALA A 69 -11.70 10.16 -20.33
N GLY A 70 -12.15 9.78 -19.12
CA GLY A 70 -13.04 8.63 -18.91
C GLY A 70 -12.34 7.27 -18.93
N ALA A 71 -11.00 7.22 -18.93
CA ALA A 71 -10.26 5.96 -18.83
C ALA A 71 -10.68 5.17 -17.56
N PRO A 72 -10.84 3.85 -17.65
CA PRO A 72 -11.23 3.02 -16.52
C PRO A 72 -10.17 3.07 -15.41
N TRP A 73 -10.60 2.91 -14.15
CA TRP A 73 -9.71 2.97 -12.98
C TRP A 73 -8.48 2.06 -13.10
N ALA A 74 -8.60 0.89 -13.74
CA ALA A 74 -7.47 -0.02 -13.95
C ALA A 74 -6.35 0.62 -14.81
N GLU A 75 -6.70 1.33 -15.87
CA GLU A 75 -5.73 2.03 -16.74
C GLU A 75 -5.09 3.22 -16.02
N VAL A 76 -5.90 3.97 -15.26
CA VAL A 76 -5.43 5.09 -14.43
C VAL A 76 -4.39 4.60 -13.41
N LEU A 77 -4.71 3.53 -12.67
CA LEU A 77 -3.83 2.95 -11.67
C LEU A 77 -2.57 2.34 -12.29
N ALA A 78 -2.70 1.63 -13.43
CA ALA A 78 -1.56 1.07 -14.15
C ALA A 78 -0.53 2.17 -14.49
N ARG A 79 -1.01 3.31 -15.02
CA ARG A 79 -0.15 4.45 -15.37
C ARG A 79 0.47 5.12 -14.14
N ARG A 80 -0.30 5.33 -13.07
CA ARG A 80 0.17 6.05 -11.87
C ARG A 80 1.11 5.23 -11.00
N LEU A 81 0.82 3.93 -10.85
CA LEU A 81 1.60 3.01 -10.03
C LEU A 81 2.71 2.31 -10.83
N ARG A 82 2.77 2.51 -12.15
CA ARG A 82 3.73 1.86 -13.07
C ARG A 82 3.67 0.33 -12.98
N ILE A 83 2.45 -0.20 -13.01
CA ILE A 83 2.13 -1.64 -12.99
C ILE A 83 1.39 -2.02 -14.26
N SER A 84 1.24 -3.33 -14.52
CA SER A 84 0.39 -3.78 -15.62
C SER A 84 -1.08 -3.51 -15.34
N VAL A 85 -1.88 -3.40 -16.41
CA VAL A 85 -3.35 -3.26 -16.29
C VAL A 85 -3.97 -4.47 -15.59
N GLY A 86 -3.47 -5.68 -15.86
CA GLY A 86 -3.94 -6.91 -15.19
C GLY A 86 -3.67 -6.91 -13.67
N GLU A 87 -2.51 -6.42 -13.24
CA GLU A 87 -2.20 -6.25 -11.81
C GLU A 87 -3.11 -5.18 -11.18
N ALA A 88 -3.37 -4.07 -11.88
CA ALA A 88 -4.32 -3.07 -11.41
C ALA A 88 -5.75 -3.63 -11.28
N GLN A 89 -6.22 -4.42 -12.25
CA GLN A 89 -7.52 -5.10 -12.18
C GLN A 89 -7.60 -6.06 -10.99
N ARG A 90 -6.54 -6.85 -10.75
CA ARG A 90 -6.45 -7.75 -9.60
C ARG A 90 -6.59 -6.99 -8.28
N ARG A 91 -5.83 -5.90 -8.11
CA ARG A 91 -5.91 -5.07 -6.88
C ARG A 91 -7.30 -4.45 -6.67
N ILE A 92 -7.97 -4.06 -7.76
CA ILE A 92 -9.36 -3.58 -7.69
C ILE A 92 -10.30 -4.70 -7.24
N ALA A 93 -10.19 -5.90 -7.81
CA ALA A 93 -10.99 -7.05 -7.40
C ALA A 93 -10.76 -7.40 -5.92
N ASP A 94 -9.49 -7.49 -5.50
CA ASP A 94 -9.09 -7.82 -4.12
C ASP A 94 -9.59 -6.77 -3.09
N SER A 95 -9.75 -5.51 -3.51
CA SER A 95 -10.29 -4.45 -2.66
C SER A 95 -11.80 -4.54 -2.44
N ARG A 96 -12.53 -5.22 -3.33
CA ARG A 96 -13.98 -5.42 -3.23
C ARG A 96 -14.37 -6.66 -2.42
N ALA A 97 -13.44 -7.58 -2.20
CA ALA A 97 -13.67 -8.85 -1.51
C ALA A 97 -13.72 -8.75 0.03
N ILE A 98 -13.91 -7.57 0.61
CA ILE A 98 -14.00 -7.38 2.06
C ILE A 98 -15.38 -7.87 2.54
N PRO A 99 -15.49 -8.89 3.41
CA PRO A 99 -16.73 -9.17 4.13
C PRO A 99 -16.98 -7.99 5.09
N THR A 100 -18.21 -7.49 5.07
CA THR A 100 -18.66 -6.34 5.87
C THR A 100 -18.64 -6.64 7.36
#